data_AF-A0A9E4LDS6-F1
#
_entry.id   AF-A0A9E4LDS6-F1
#
_cell.length_a   1.000
_cell.length_b   1.000
_cell.length_c   1.000
_cell.angle_alpha   90.00
_cell.angle_beta   90.00
_cell.angle_gamma   90.00
#
_symmetry.space_group_name_H-M   'P 1'
#
loop_
_entity.id
_entity.type
_entity.pdbx_description
1 polymer ?
#
loop_
_entity_poly.entity_id
_entity_poly.type
_entity_poly.pdbx_seq_one_letter_code
_entity_poly.pdbx_strand_id
1 'polypeptide(L)' 'MPVIYVYGFERPIEKKREIVKGITEATCEAYDVPPETVVVYIFDVPKENAAHGGVLVPDSE' A
#
# COMPACT_ATOMS: atom_id res chain seq x y z
N MET A 1 -0.67 -15.80 -9.49
CA MET A 1 0.18 -14.60 -9.42
C MET A 1 -0.68 -13.40 -9.03
N PRO A 2 -1.00 -13.26 -7.74
CA PRO A 2 -1.76 -12.11 -7.24
C PRO A 2 -0.90 -10.84 -7.27
N VAL A 3 -1.53 -9.73 -7.67
CA VAL A 3 -0.90 -8.40 -7.70
C VAL A 3 -1.74 -7.45 -6.85
N ILE A 4 -1.09 -6.78 -5.91
CA ILE A 4 -1.71 -5.88 -4.95
C ILE A 4 -1.13 -4.48 -5.14
N TYR A 5 -2.01 -3.49 -5.22
CA TYR A 5 -1.67 -2.07 -5.31
C TYR A 5 -2.03 -1.40 -3.98
N VAL A 6 -1.06 -0.78 -3.33
CA VAL A 6 -1.26 -0.01 -2.09
C VAL A 6 -1.07 1.46 -2.41
N TYR A 7 -2.18 2.21 -2.38
CA TYR A 7 -2.16 3.68 -2.46
C TYR A 7 -2.28 4.26 -1.06
N GLY A 8 -1.42 5.21 -0.74
CA GLY A 8 -1.45 5.91 0.55
C GLY A 8 -0.44 7.03 0.62
N PHE A 9 -0.48 7.83 1.68
CA PHE A 9 0.55 8.85 1.90
C PHE A 9 1.92 8.24 2.16
N GLU A 10 2.97 9.01 1.86
CA GLU A 10 4.35 8.59 2.07
C GLU A 10 4.61 8.15 3.52
N ARG A 11 5.31 7.01 3.65
CA ARG A 11 5.71 6.43 4.93
C ARG A 11 7.20 6.11 4.98
N PRO A 12 7.81 6.05 6.19
CA PRO A 12 9.16 5.52 6.37
C PRO A 12 9.30 4.11 5.79
N ILE A 13 10.49 3.78 5.30
CA ILE A 13 10.77 2.49 4.65
C ILE A 13 10.50 1.30 5.58
N GLU A 14 10.68 1.46 6.90
CA GLU A 14 10.36 0.45 7.91
C GLU A 14 8.88 0.04 7.87
N LYS A 15 7.97 1.01 7.70
CA LYS A 15 6.53 0.74 7.58
C LYS A 15 6.16 0.12 6.24
N LYS A 16 6.86 0.49 5.17
CA LYS A 16 6.73 -0.17 3.87
C LYS A 16 7.16 -1.64 3.94
N ARG A 17 8.23 -1.97 4.66
CA ARG A 17 8.66 -3.37 4.90
C ARG A 17 7.61 -4.16 5.68
N GLU A 18 7.03 -3.56 6.72
CA GLU A 18 6.01 -4.20 7.54
C GLU A 18 4.76 -4.57 6.72
N ILE A 19 4.25 -3.63 5.90
CA ILE A 19 3.03 -3.86 5.12
C ILE A 19 3.22 -4.86 3.98
N VAL A 20 4.35 -4.83 3.24
CA VAL A 20 4.58 -5.81 2.16
C VAL A 20 4.69 -7.23 2.73
N LYS A 21 5.29 -7.38 3.91
CA LYS A 21 5.37 -8.68 4.61
C LYS A 21 3.98 -9.19 4.97
N GLY A 22 3.19 -8.37 5.67
CA GLY A 22 1.84 -8.77 6.09
C GLY A 22 0.88 -9.07 4.93
N ILE A 23 0.90 -8.26 3.86
CA ILE A 23 0.09 -8.51 2.66
C ILE A 23 0.51 -9.83 2.00
N THR A 24 1.81 -10.08 1.87
CA THR A 24 2.31 -11.30 1.23
C THR A 24 1.91 -12.54 2.03
N GLU A 25 2.12 -12.53 3.35
CA GLU A 25 1.75 -13.64 4.24
C GLU A 25 0.25 -13.97 4.14
N ALA A 26 -0.62 -12.95 4.27
CA ALA A 26 -2.06 -13.14 4.18
C ALA A 26 -2.51 -13.62 2.78
N THR A 27 -1.85 -13.14 1.73
CA THR A 27 -2.17 -13.55 0.35
C THR A 27 -1.79 -15.01 0.11
N CYS A 28 -0.60 -15.43 0.53
CA CYS A 28 -0.16 -16.82 0.41
C CYS A 28 -1.10 -17.77 1.16
N GLU A 29 -1.48 -17.42 2.39
CA GLU A 29 -2.40 -18.23 3.20
C GLU A 29 -3.78 -18.36 2.54
N ALA A 30 -4.34 -17.25 2.04
CA ALA A 30 -5.69 -17.25 1.48
C ALA A 30 -5.78 -17.87 0.08
N TYR A 31 -4.73 -17.75 -0.73
CA TYR A 31 -4.73 -18.17 -2.14
C TYR A 31 -4.00 -19.49 -2.38
N ASP A 32 -3.33 -20.06 -1.37
CA ASP A 32 -2.51 -21.27 -1.48
C ASP A 32 -1.44 -21.15 -2.60
N VAL A 33 -0.68 -20.05 -2.56
CA VAL A 33 0.38 -19.76 -3.53
C VAL A 33 1.71 -19.47 -2.84
N PRO A 34 2.85 -19.75 -3.49
CA PRO A 34 4.15 -19.44 -2.90
C PRO A 34 4.46 -17.93 -2.99
N PRO A 35 5.25 -17.39 -2.05
CA PRO A 35 5.44 -15.94 -1.87
C PRO A 35 6.07 -15.25 -3.08
N GLU A 36 6.92 -15.92 -3.84
CA GLU A 36 7.52 -15.39 -5.07
C GLU A 36 6.51 -15.07 -6.18
N THR A 37 5.27 -15.55 -6.06
CA THR A 37 4.20 -15.24 -7.02
C THR A 37 3.37 -14.02 -6.63
N VAL A 38 3.57 -13.48 -5.43
CA VAL A 38 2.85 -12.32 -4.91
C VAL A 38 3.65 -11.05 -5.24
N VAL A 39 3.00 -10.09 -5.89
CA VAL A 39 3.60 -8.79 -6.19
C VAL A 39 2.84 -7.69 -5.45
N VAL A 40 3.56 -6.86 -4.71
CA VAL A 40 3.00 -5.71 -4.00
C VAL A 40 3.67 -4.44 -4.51
N TYR A 41 2.88 -3.52 -5.08
CA TYR A 41 3.32 -2.20 -5.47
C TYR A 41 2.82 -1.15 -4.49
N ILE A 42 3.71 -0.27 -4.02
CA ILE A 42 3.37 0.85 -3.15
C ILE A 42 3.44 2.14 -3.96
N PHE A 43 2.35 2.90 -3.93
CA PHE A 43 2.20 4.20 -4.55
C PHE A 43 2.03 5.24 -3.45
N ASP A 44 3.12 5.95 -3.17
CA ASP A 44 3.07 7.09 -2.26
C ASP A 44 2.40 8.27 -2.97
N VAL A 45 1.33 8.78 -2.37
CA VAL A 45 0.58 9.94 -2.83
C VAL A 45 1.00 11.11 -1.96
N PRO A 46 1.65 12.16 -2.48
CA PRO A 46 1.88 13.40 -1.74
C PRO A 46 0.55 13.99 -1.25
N LYS A 47 0.55 14.66 -0.09
CA LYS A 47 -0.69 15.20 0.50
C LYS A 47 -1.40 16.16 -0.46
N GLU A 48 -0.63 17.02 -1.13
CA GLU A 48 -1.09 17.98 -2.14
C GLU A 48 -1.72 17.34 -3.38
N ASN A 49 -1.55 16.03 -3.57
CA ASN A 49 -2.13 15.27 -4.67
C ASN A 49 -3.37 14.45 -4.26
N ALA A 50 -3.86 14.63 -3.03
CA ALA A 50 -5.04 13.95 -2.52
C ALA A 50 -6.08 14.96 -1.98
N ALA A 51 -7.36 14.62 -2.12
CA ALA A 51 -8.48 15.40 -1.61
C ALA A 51 -9.54 14.50 -0.98
N HIS A 52 -10.23 15.01 0.04
CA HIS A 52 -11.43 14.40 0.60
C HIS A 52 -12.54 15.44 0.63
N GLY A 53 -13.74 15.09 0.15
CA GLY A 53 -14.87 16.03 0.13
C GLY A 53 -14.64 17.30 -0.71
N GLY A 54 -13.75 17.25 -1.69
CA GLY A 54 -13.39 18.40 -2.52
C GLY A 54 -12.36 19.36 -1.90
N VAL A 55 -11.80 19.02 -0.73
CA VAL A 55 -10.74 19.79 -0.05
C VAL A 55 -9.43 19.03 -0.15
N LEU A 56 -8.36 19.68 -0.61
CA LEU A 56 -7.03 19.06 -0.65
C LEU A 56 -6.57 18.78 0.78
N VAL A 57 -5.82 17.68 0.97
CA VAL A 57 -5.38 17.26 2.31
C VAL A 57 -4.60 18.37 3.05
N PRO A 58 -3.70 19.15 2.41
CA PRO A 58 -3.03 20.27 3.07
C PRO A 58 -3.97 21.40 3.54
N ASP A 59 -5.16 21.53 2.95
CA ASP A 59 -6.15 22.56 3.29
C ASP A 59 -7.15 22.10 4.36
N SER A 60 -7.03 20.85 4.82
CA SER A 60 -7.96 20.22 5.78
C SER A 60 -7.40 20.13 7.21
N GLU A 61 -6.18 20.62 7.46
CA GLU A 61 -5.50 20.63 8.77
C GLU A 61 -5.62 21.97 9.52
#